data_AF-A0A518DDP4-F1
#
_entry.id   AF-A0A518DDP4-F1
#
_cell.length_a   1.000
_cell.length_b   1.000
_cell.length_c   1.000
_cell.angle_alpha   90.00
_cell.angle_beta   90.00
_cell.angle_gamma   90.00
#
_symmetry.space_group_name_H-M   'P 1'
#
loop_
_entity.id
_entity.type
_entity.pdbx_description
1 polymer ?
#
loop_
_entity_poly.entity_id
_entity_poly.type
_entity_poly.pdbx_seq_one_letter_code
_entity_poly.pdbx_strand_id
1 'polypeptide(L)' 'MLSEDEKSKLANRLRRISGQVAAVHRMMDEDAYCVEILTQIAAANGALGKVGQIILESHIKSCVAAALECGNS' A
#
# COMPACT_ATOMS: atom_id res chain seq x y z
N MET A 1 -12.51 1.99 10.47
CA MET A 1 -12.84 2.73 9.23
C MET A 1 -11.80 3.82 9.08
N LEU A 2 -11.21 4.00 7.90
CA LEU A 2 -10.09 4.94 7.70
C LEU A 2 -10.55 6.40 7.90
N SER A 3 -9.78 7.16 8.67
CA SER A 3 -9.93 8.62 8.79
C SER A 3 -9.54 9.35 7.51
N GLU A 4 -9.98 10.61 7.34
CA GLU A 4 -9.63 11.42 6.17
C GLU A 4 -8.12 11.68 6.04
N ASP A 5 -7.42 11.85 7.16
CA ASP A 5 -5.95 11.98 7.17
C ASP A 5 -5.27 10.68 6.72
N GLU A 6 -5.72 9.52 7.20
CA GLU A 6 -5.21 8.22 6.75
C GLU A 6 -5.46 7.99 5.26
N LYS A 7 -6.66 8.33 4.77
CA LYS A 7 -6.98 8.25 3.32
C LYS A 7 -6.04 9.12 2.50
N SER A 8 -5.78 10.36 2.91
CA SER A 8 -4.84 11.26 2.22
C SER A 8 -3.41 10.71 2.21
N LYS A 9 -2.93 10.21 3.35
CA LYS A 9 -1.60 9.59 3.47
C LYS A 9 -1.47 8.33 2.59
N LEU A 10 -2.49 7.48 2.57
CA LEU A 10 -2.54 6.29 1.74
C LEU A 10 -2.61 6.64 0.25
N ALA A 11 -3.40 7.65 -0.14
CA ALA A 11 -3.47 8.14 -1.51
C ALA A 11 -2.08 8.63 -2.00
N ASN A 12 -1.34 9.35 -1.16
CA ASN A 12 0.02 9.78 -1.49
C ASN A 12 1.00 8.60 -1.65
N ARG A 13 0.85 7.53 -0.85
CA ARG A 13 1.65 6.30 -1.02
C ARG A 13 1.29 5.57 -2.31
N LEU A 14 0.01 5.42 -2.61
CA LEU A 14 -0.48 4.80 -3.84
C LEU A 14 0.00 5.56 -5.08
N ARG A 15 -0.03 6.90 -5.07
CA ARG A 15 0.51 7.72 -6.17
C ARG A 15 1.99 7.46 -6.44
N ARG A 16 2.80 7.25 -5.39
CA ARG A 16 4.21 6.87 -5.53
C ARG A 16 4.36 5.47 -6.13
N ILE A 17 3.56 4.50 -5.66
CA ILE A 17 3.55 3.13 -6.18
C ILE A 17 3.18 3.13 -7.68
N SER A 18 2.15 3.88 -8.08
CA SER A 18 1.81 4.04 -9.50
C SER A 18 2.97 4.59 -10.33
N GLY A 19 3.75 5.53 -9.78
CA GLY A 19 4.97 6.02 -10.40
C GLY A 19 6.05 4.93 -10.56
N GLN A 20 6.21 4.05 -9.57
CA GLN A 20 7.14 2.91 -9.66
C GLN A 20 6.69 1.91 -10.73
N VAL A 21 5.39 1.59 -10.81
CA VAL A 21 4.85 0.70 -11.85
C VAL A 21 5.03 1.30 -13.24
N ALA A 22 4.78 2.60 -13.40
CA ALA A 22 5.03 3.31 -14.65
C ALA A 22 6.53 3.34 -15.02
N ALA A 23 7.42 3.39 -14.03
CA ALA A 23 8.86 3.30 -14.27
C ALA A 23 9.27 1.90 -14.76
N VAL A 24 8.72 0.83 -14.16
CA VAL A 24 8.95 -0.55 -14.62
C VAL A 24 8.55 -0.71 -16.10
N HIS A 25 7.41 -0.16 -16.50
CA HIS A 25 7.00 -0.19 -17.91
C HIS A 25 8.04 0.47 -18.83
N ARG A 26 8.49 1.69 -18.49
CA ARG A 26 9.52 2.38 -19.28
C ARG A 26 10.85 1.61 -19.32
N MET A 27 11.26 1.02 -18.21
CA MET A 27 12.47 0.20 -18.15
C MET A 27 12.40 -1.01 -19.08
N MET A 28 11.22 -1.60 -19.29
CA MET A 28 11.03 -2.66 -20.27
C MET A 28 11.13 -2.14 -21.70
N ASP A 29 10.56 -0.98 -22.00
CA ASP A 29 10.64 -0.35 -23.33
C ASP A 29 12.06 0.09 -23.68
N GLU A 30 12.88 0.40 -22.67
CA GLU A 30 14.28 0.83 -22.79
C GLU A 30 15.30 -0.33 -22.73
N ASP A 31 14.83 -1.60 -22.73
CA ASP A 31 15.68 -2.80 -22.60
C ASP A 31 16.63 -2.75 -21.39
N ALA A 32 16.16 -2.17 -20.27
CA ALA A 32 16.95 -2.04 -19.05
C ALA A 32 17.34 -3.41 -18.46
N TYR A 33 18.39 -3.43 -17.64
CA TYR A 33 18.91 -4.67 -17.11
C TYR A 33 17.87 -5.37 -16.22
N CYS A 34 17.67 -6.67 -16.44
CA CYS A 34 16.64 -7.46 -15.75
C CYS A 34 16.71 -7.35 -14.22
N VAL A 35 17.91 -7.27 -13.65
CA VAL A 35 18.11 -7.12 -12.20
C VAL A 35 17.58 -5.78 -11.68
N GLU A 36 17.71 -4.71 -12.46
CA GLU A 36 17.19 -3.39 -12.10
C GLU A 36 15.66 -3.36 -12.16
N ILE A 37 15.08 -3.98 -13.20
CA ILE A 37 13.62 -4.15 -13.32
C ILE A 37 13.08 -4.92 -12.11
N LEU A 38 13.69 -6.06 -11.77
CA LEU A 38 13.31 -6.87 -10.61
C LEU A 38 13.45 -6.08 -9.29
N THR A 39 14.47 -5.25 -9.17
CA THR A 39 14.66 -4.39 -8.00
C THR A 39 13.53 -3.36 -7.86
N GLN A 40 13.12 -2.72 -8.97
CA GLN A 40 11.98 -1.79 -8.93
C GLN A 40 10.66 -2.48 -8.62
N ILE A 41 10.43 -3.67 -9.17
CA ILE A 41 9.25 -4.49 -8.83
C ILE A 41 9.23 -4.83 -7.34
N ALA A 42 10.37 -5.25 -6.78
CA ALA A 42 10.48 -5.55 -5.35
C ALA A 42 10.18 -4.32 -4.48
N ALA A 43 10.66 -3.14 -4.88
CA ALA A 43 10.37 -1.88 -4.19
C ALA A 43 8.87 -1.53 -4.23
N ALA A 44 8.22 -1.69 -5.38
CA ALA A 44 6.77 -1.47 -5.53
C ALA A 44 5.95 -2.46 -4.67
N ASN A 45 6.33 -3.74 -4.68
CA ASN A 45 5.69 -4.77 -3.86
C ASN A 45 5.81 -4.48 -2.36
N GLY A 46 7.00 -4.09 -1.89
CA GLY A 46 7.20 -3.72 -0.49
C GLY A 46 6.35 -2.51 -0.07
N ALA A 47 6.28 -1.49 -0.92
CA ALA A 47 5.45 -0.31 -0.69
C ALA A 47 3.95 -0.65 -0.65
N LEU A 48 3.49 -1.50 -1.58
CA LEU A 48 2.09 -1.95 -1.62
C LEU A 48 1.73 -2.82 -0.42
N GLY A 49 2.62 -3.73 -0.01
CA GLY A 49 2.48 -4.54 1.20
C GLY A 49 2.28 -3.66 2.44
N LYS A 50 3.03 -2.55 2.55
CA LYS A 50 2.88 -1.61 3.67
C LYS A 50 1.52 -0.90 3.66
N VAL A 51 0.99 -0.57 2.48
CA VAL A 51 -0.38 -0.01 2.35
C VAL A 51 -1.41 -1.03 2.85
N GLY A 52 -1.28 -2.29 2.43
CA GLY A 52 -2.17 -3.38 2.87
C GLY A 52 -2.15 -3.56 4.40
N GLN A 53 -0.96 -3.54 5.02
CA GLN A 53 -0.82 -3.62 6.48
C GLN A 53 -1.56 -2.49 7.21
N ILE A 54 -1.43 -1.24 6.74
CA ILE A 54 -2.09 -0.09 7.36
C ILE A 54 -3.61 -0.23 7.30
N ILE A 55 -4.14 -0.65 6.14
CA ILE A 55 -5.58 -0.84 5.95
C ILE A 55 -6.09 -1.97 6.87
N LEU A 56 -5.34 -3.07 6.97
CA LEU A 56 -5.67 -4.19 7.85
C LEU A 56 -5.66 -3.77 9.33
N GLU A 57 -4.64 -3.04 9.77
CA GLU A 57 -4.56 -2.51 11.14
C GLU A 57 -5.77 -1.60 11.46
N SER A 58 -6.15 -0.72 10.52
CA SER A 58 -7.33 0.14 10.68
C SER A 58 -8.63 -0.66 10.75
N HIS A 59 -8.75 -1.73 9.95
CA HIS A 59 -9.89 -2.64 9.99
C HIS A 59 -10.01 -3.33 11.35
N ILE A 60 -8.93 -3.95 11.83
CA ILE A 60 -8.88 -4.62 13.14
C ILE A 60 -9.26 -3.65 14.26
N LYS A 61 -8.65 -2.46 14.30
CA LYS A 61 -8.96 -1.44 15.31
C LYS A 61 -10.42 -1.02 15.31
N SER A 62 -11.09 -1.00 14.16
CA SER A 62 -12.50 -0.59 14.11
C SER A 62 -13.50 -1.71 14.33
N CYS A 63 -13.26 -2.90 13.77
CA CYS A 63 -14.21 -3.99 13.83
C CYS A 63 -14.08 -4.79 15.13
N VAL A 64 -12.85 -4.95 15.65
CA VAL A 64 -12.62 -5.65 16.91
C VAL A 64 -12.92 -4.76 18.11
N ALA A 65 -12.58 -3.46 18.07
CA ALA A 65 -12.96 -2.55 19.16
C ALA A 65 -14.48 -2.41 19.26
N ALA A 66 -15.19 -2.29 18.12
CA ALA A 66 -16.65 -2.27 18.12
C ALA A 66 -17.26 -3.57 18.66
N ALA A 67 -16.66 -4.73 18.40
CA ALA A 67 -17.12 -6.01 18.93
C ALA A 67 -16.90 -6.14 20.45
N LEU A 68 -15.82 -5.56 21.00
CA LEU A 68 -15.58 -5.52 22.44
C LEU A 68 -16.51 -4.54 23.17
N GLU A 69 -16.82 -3.38 22.56
CA GLU A 69 -17.77 -2.42 23.13
C GLU A 69 -19.22 -2.91 23.09
N CYS A 70 -19.59 -3.73 22.09
CA CYS A 70 -20.92 -4.32 21.97
C CYS A 70 -21.13 -5.57 22.84
N GLY A 71 -20.08 -6.06 23.51
CA GLY A 71 -20.10 -7.27 24.36
C GLY A 71 -20.38 -7.04 25.85
N ASN A 72 -20.69 -5.80 26.28
CA ASN A 72 -21.01 -5.47 27.68
C ASN A 72 -22.49 -5.09 27.88
N SER A 73 -23.40 -5.82 27.22
CA SER A 73 -24.86 -5.76 27.46
C SER A 73 -25.34 -7.05 28.09
#